data_AF-A0A522Y8E9-F1
#
_entry.id   AF-A0A522Y8E9-F1
#
_cell.length_a   1.000
_cell.length_b   1.000
_cell.length_c   1.000
_cell.angle_alpha   90.00
_cell.angle_beta   90.00
_cell.angle_gamma   90.00
#
_symmetry.space_group_name_H-M   'P 1'
#
loop_
_entity.id
_entity.type
_entity.pdbx_description
1 polymer ?
#
loop_
_entity_poly.entity_id
_entity_poly.type
_entity_poly.pdbx_seq_one_letter_code
_entity_poly.pdbx_strand_id
1 'polypeptide(L)'
;MLYQMHELGRAWLAPMTYWADAMSKAFGAHGSWLSAMPGAAQVSAGNELFYRLGKDYEKPEFRITTVEVEGREFPVVEQVALRKPFCRLLHFKRFADDRASVEAFADDPTVLVVAPLSGHHATLLRDTVRTLLRDHDVYITDWVDARMVPAGEGPFHLDDYVLYVEEFIRHIGAEQLHVISVCQPTVPVLAAVSLMAARGEATPRSLVMMGGPIDTRENPTKVNDLAVYKPMWWFESQLIHPVPAPYPGAGRRVYPGFLQHMGFVAMNPERHFQSHYEFYEHGVVFVVEATMRFGVLH
;
A
#
# COMPACT_ATOMS: atom_id res chain seq x y z
N MET A 1 -16.57 -1.27 18.71
CA MET A 1 -17.49 -0.12 18.68
C MET A 1 -17.05 0.92 17.66
N LEU A 2 -15.84 1.49 17.73
CA LEU A 2 -15.38 2.51 16.78
C LEU A 2 -15.38 2.07 15.30
N TYR A 3 -14.91 0.85 14.99
CA TYR A 3 -14.93 0.36 13.60
C TYR A 3 -16.36 0.17 13.07
N GLN A 4 -17.24 -0.41 13.89
CA GLN A 4 -18.66 -0.53 13.56
C GLN A 4 -19.35 0.82 13.43
N MET A 5 -19.03 1.82 14.26
CA MET A 5 -19.56 3.19 14.16
C MET A 5 -19.04 3.91 12.92
N HIS A 6 -17.78 3.72 12.53
CA HIS A 6 -17.22 4.27 11.30
C HIS A 6 -17.84 3.62 10.06
N GLU A 7 -18.03 2.30 10.05
CA GLU A 7 -18.71 1.58 8.96
C GLU A 7 -20.20 1.88 8.92
N LEU A 8 -20.85 2.04 10.06
CA LEU A 8 -22.22 2.50 10.15
C LEU A 8 -22.33 3.95 9.63
N GLY A 9 -21.41 4.83 10.01
CA GLY A 9 -21.29 6.17 9.45
C GLY A 9 -21.11 6.16 7.94
N ARG A 10 -20.22 5.32 7.41
CA ARG A 10 -20.04 5.14 5.96
C ARG A 10 -21.28 4.57 5.28
N ALA A 11 -21.91 3.55 5.84
CA ALA A 11 -23.13 2.95 5.30
C ALA A 11 -24.31 3.93 5.31
N TRP A 12 -24.40 4.80 6.31
CA TRP A 12 -25.36 5.91 6.39
C TRP A 12 -25.05 7.03 5.38
N LEU A 13 -23.77 7.28 5.11
CA LEU A 13 -23.30 8.27 4.13
C LEU A 13 -23.33 7.76 2.70
N ALA A 14 -23.35 6.44 2.46
CA ALA A 14 -23.31 5.85 1.13
C ALA A 14 -24.49 6.31 0.22
N PRO A 15 -25.76 6.36 0.68
CA PRO A 15 -26.83 6.96 -0.11
C PRO A 15 -26.59 8.44 -0.43
N MET A 16 -25.99 9.18 0.50
CA MET A 16 -25.67 10.60 0.34
C MET A 16 -24.48 10.84 -0.61
N THR A 17 -23.53 9.91 -0.70
CA THR A 17 -22.39 10.01 -1.63
C THR A 17 -22.82 9.71 -3.06
N TYR A 18 -23.73 8.75 -3.28
CA TYR A 18 -24.40 8.57 -4.58
C TYR A 18 -25.23 9.80 -4.98
N TRP A 19 -25.90 10.42 -4.02
CA TRP A 19 -26.65 11.65 -4.25
C TRP A 19 -25.73 12.85 -4.56
N ALA A 20 -24.57 12.94 -3.90
CA ALA A 20 -23.55 13.96 -4.15
C ALA A 20 -22.87 13.81 -5.52
N ASP A 21 -22.61 12.59 -6.00
CA ASP A 21 -22.13 12.32 -7.37
C ASP A 21 -23.15 12.76 -8.43
N ALA A 22 -24.43 12.45 -8.21
CA ALA A 22 -25.51 12.88 -9.08
C ALA A 22 -25.65 14.42 -9.10
N MET A 23 -25.53 15.08 -7.94
CA MET A 23 -25.58 16.54 -7.82
C MET A 23 -24.36 17.20 -8.50
N SER A 24 -23.15 16.68 -8.26
CA SER A 24 -21.92 17.17 -8.90
C SER A 24 -22.03 17.14 -10.43
N LYS A 25 -22.53 16.03 -10.99
CA LYS A 25 -22.77 15.91 -12.45
C LYS A 25 -23.86 16.87 -12.94
N ALA A 26 -24.94 17.07 -12.18
CA ALA A 26 -26.04 17.96 -12.56
C ALA A 26 -25.64 19.46 -12.58
N PHE A 27 -24.79 19.89 -11.64
CA PHE A 27 -24.30 21.26 -11.52
C PHE A 27 -23.01 21.53 -12.34
N GLY A 28 -22.25 20.49 -12.71
CA GLY A 28 -21.03 20.59 -13.53
C GLY A 28 -21.24 20.38 -15.03
N ALA A 29 -22.37 19.79 -15.46
CA ALA A 29 -22.64 19.55 -16.88
C ALA A 29 -22.89 20.85 -17.67
N HIS A 30 -22.05 21.11 -18.68
CA HIS A 30 -22.21 22.26 -19.56
C HIS A 30 -23.54 22.20 -20.33
N GLY A 31 -24.40 23.20 -20.11
CA GLY A 31 -25.73 23.31 -20.72
C GLY A 31 -26.91 23.04 -19.79
N SER A 32 -26.67 22.70 -18.52
CA SER A 32 -27.72 22.55 -17.51
C SER A 32 -28.10 23.90 -16.90
N TRP A 33 -29.40 24.17 -16.70
CA TRP A 33 -29.90 25.37 -16.01
C TRP A 33 -29.32 25.53 -14.59
N LEU A 34 -28.95 24.42 -13.95
CA LEU A 34 -28.32 24.38 -12.63
C LEU A 34 -26.85 24.81 -12.68
N SER A 35 -26.14 24.58 -13.79
CA SER A 35 -24.75 25.01 -13.97
C SER A 35 -24.58 26.52 -14.13
N ALA A 36 -25.67 27.24 -14.46
CA ALA A 36 -25.69 28.69 -14.64
C ALA A 36 -26.07 29.45 -13.35
N MET A 37 -26.40 28.75 -12.25
CA MET A 37 -26.75 29.39 -10.98
C MET A 37 -25.52 30.00 -10.29
N PRO A 38 -25.65 31.16 -9.64
CA PRO A 38 -24.58 31.71 -8.80
C PRO A 38 -24.16 30.69 -7.72
N GLY A 39 -22.88 30.33 -7.72
CA GLY A 39 -22.32 29.35 -6.78
C GLY A 39 -22.46 27.88 -7.19
N ALA A 40 -22.98 27.58 -8.39
CA ALA A 40 -23.07 26.21 -8.93
C ALA A 40 -21.71 25.50 -8.96
N ALA A 41 -20.63 26.21 -9.31
CA ALA A 41 -19.27 25.67 -9.30
C ALA A 41 -18.79 25.28 -7.89
N GLN A 42 -19.16 26.06 -6.87
CA GLN A 42 -18.79 25.80 -5.48
C GLN A 42 -19.60 24.64 -4.89
N VAL A 43 -20.88 24.54 -5.25
CA VAL A 43 -21.75 23.41 -4.90
C VAL A 43 -21.29 22.12 -5.59
N SER A 44 -20.89 22.19 -6.86
CA SER A 44 -20.33 21.05 -7.60
C SER A 44 -19.02 20.57 -6.97
N ALA A 45 -18.11 21.49 -6.66
CA ALA A 45 -16.83 21.17 -6.02
C ALA A 45 -17.01 20.61 -4.59
N GLY A 46 -17.95 21.15 -3.81
CA GLY A 46 -18.27 20.66 -2.47
C GLY A 46 -18.88 19.25 -2.48
N ASN A 47 -19.78 18.98 -3.42
CA ASN A 47 -20.37 17.65 -3.59
C ASN A 47 -19.38 16.65 -4.18
N GLU A 48 -18.50 17.07 -5.08
CA GLU A 48 -17.41 16.24 -5.59
C GLU A 48 -16.43 15.86 -4.48
N LEU A 49 -16.06 16.82 -3.62
CA LEU A 49 -15.25 16.57 -2.43
C LEU A 49 -15.93 15.59 -1.48
N PHE A 50 -17.22 15.77 -1.20
CA PHE A 50 -18.01 14.87 -0.34
C PHE A 50 -18.13 13.45 -0.92
N TYR A 51 -18.36 13.33 -2.22
CA TYR A 51 -18.34 12.06 -2.94
C TYR A 51 -16.96 11.38 -2.85
N ARG A 52 -15.89 12.13 -3.11
CA ARG A 52 -14.51 11.64 -3.02
C ARG A 52 -14.12 11.21 -1.61
N LEU A 53 -14.70 11.81 -0.57
CA LEU A 53 -14.47 11.45 0.83
C LEU A 53 -15.26 10.21 1.28
N GLY A 54 -16.41 9.94 0.66
CA GLY A 54 -17.29 8.83 1.05
C GLY A 54 -17.35 7.66 0.08
N LYS A 55 -16.59 7.68 -1.02
CA LYS A 55 -16.50 6.57 -1.99
C LYS A 55 -15.47 5.54 -1.55
N ASP A 56 -15.82 4.25 -1.67
CA ASP A 56 -14.83 3.16 -1.63
C ASP A 56 -13.90 3.27 -2.83
N TYR A 57 -12.60 3.47 -2.59
CA TYR A 57 -11.60 3.41 -3.65
C TYR A 57 -11.21 1.96 -3.89
N GLU A 58 -11.45 1.48 -5.11
CA GLU A 58 -10.85 0.24 -5.59
C GLU A 58 -9.33 0.36 -5.61
N LYS A 59 -8.67 -0.78 -5.38
CA LYS A 59 -7.22 -0.91 -5.48
C LYS A 59 -6.75 -0.40 -6.84
N PRO A 60 -5.90 0.65 -6.91
CA PRO A 60 -5.29 1.04 -8.16
C PRO A 60 -4.53 -0.14 -8.75
N GLU A 61 -4.57 -0.27 -10.06
CA GLU A 61 -3.76 -1.24 -10.81
C GLU A 61 -2.36 -0.67 -11.04
N PHE A 62 -1.34 -1.53 -11.22
CA PHE A 62 0.01 -1.08 -11.58
C PHE A 62 0.05 -0.38 -12.94
N ARG A 63 -0.73 -0.87 -13.92
CA ARG A 63 -0.78 -0.32 -15.29
C ARG A 63 0.60 -0.16 -15.94
N ILE A 64 1.50 -1.10 -15.67
CA ILE A 64 2.81 -1.19 -16.35
C ILE A 64 2.60 -2.14 -17.53
N THR A 65 2.25 -1.57 -18.69
CA THR A 65 1.98 -2.35 -19.92
C THR A 65 3.21 -2.45 -20.83
N THR A 66 4.14 -1.50 -20.71
CA THR A 66 5.38 -1.46 -21.47
C THR A 66 6.53 -0.92 -20.62
N VAL A 67 7.75 -1.27 -20.99
CA VAL A 67 8.99 -0.68 -20.45
C VAL A 67 9.96 -0.42 -21.60
N GLU A 68 10.69 0.69 -21.52
CA GLU A 68 11.75 1.02 -22.47
C GLU A 68 13.09 0.49 -21.95
N VAL A 69 13.77 -0.33 -22.76
CA VAL A 69 15.11 -0.88 -22.51
C VAL A 69 15.98 -0.55 -23.72
N GLU A 70 17.07 0.17 -23.51
CA GLU A 70 18.01 0.59 -24.57
C GLU A 70 17.33 1.27 -25.79
N GLY A 71 16.28 2.07 -25.54
CA GLY A 71 15.53 2.79 -26.58
C GLY A 71 14.53 1.93 -27.38
N ARG A 72 14.31 0.67 -26.99
CA ARG A 72 13.26 -0.20 -27.53
C ARG A 72 12.17 -0.42 -26.47
N GLU A 73 10.91 -0.38 -26.89
CA GLU A 73 9.78 -0.68 -26.01
C GLU A 73 9.46 -2.17 -26.01
N PHE A 74 9.32 -2.74 -24.82
CA PHE A 74 8.94 -4.13 -24.60
C PHE A 74 7.63 -4.22 -23.81
N PRO A 75 6.67 -5.04 -24.25
CA PRO A 75 5.44 -5.28 -23.49
C PRO A 75 5.74 -6.00 -22.16
N VAL A 76 5.00 -5.62 -21.12
CA VAL A 76 5.07 -6.17 -19.77
C VAL A 76 3.72 -6.77 -19.38
N VAL A 77 3.74 -7.98 -18.81
CA VAL A 77 2.54 -8.64 -18.28
C VAL A 77 2.71 -8.87 -16.79
N GLU A 78 1.74 -8.41 -16.01
CA GLU A 78 1.60 -8.72 -14.59
C GLU A 78 1.01 -10.14 -14.43
N GLN A 79 1.72 -11.00 -13.70
CA GLN A 79 1.32 -12.39 -13.42
C GLN A 79 1.31 -12.64 -11.91
N VAL A 80 0.39 -13.48 -11.43
CA VAL A 80 0.43 -13.96 -10.05
C VAL A 80 1.30 -15.21 -9.99
N ALA A 81 2.55 -15.06 -9.55
CA ALA A 81 3.51 -16.16 -9.44
C ALA A 81 3.16 -17.12 -8.30
N LEU A 82 2.75 -16.57 -7.15
CA LEU A 82 2.30 -17.36 -6.00
C LEU A 82 1.12 -16.68 -5.31
N ARG A 83 0.14 -17.47 -4.86
CA ARG A 83 -1.04 -16.98 -4.15
C ARG A 83 -1.08 -17.54 -2.74
N LYS A 84 -1.17 -16.64 -1.77
CA LYS A 84 -1.43 -16.92 -0.36
C LYS A 84 -2.72 -16.22 0.07
N PRO A 85 -3.37 -16.65 1.17
CA PRO A 85 -4.57 -15.98 1.68
C PRO A 85 -4.40 -14.48 1.91
N PHE A 86 -3.25 -14.06 2.48
CA PHE A 86 -2.98 -12.65 2.82
C PHE A 86 -2.10 -11.90 1.82
N CYS A 87 -1.56 -12.58 0.80
CA CYS A 87 -0.62 -11.95 -0.12
C CYS A 87 -0.63 -12.63 -1.48
N ARG A 88 -0.50 -11.85 -2.54
CA ARG A 88 -0.16 -12.34 -3.88
C ARG A 88 1.27 -11.94 -4.17
N LEU A 89 2.08 -12.88 -4.64
CA LEU A 89 3.38 -12.56 -5.22
C LEU A 89 3.15 -12.26 -6.70
N LEU A 90 3.38 -11.02 -7.11
CA LEU A 90 3.24 -10.60 -8.50
C LEU A 90 4.61 -10.66 -9.19
N HIS A 91 4.61 -11.05 -10.46
CA HIS A 91 5.76 -11.09 -11.34
C HIS A 91 5.48 -10.25 -12.58
N PHE A 92 6.38 -9.35 -12.93
CA PHE A 92 6.25 -8.48 -14.09
C PHE A 92 7.15 -9.00 -15.22
N LYS A 93 6.57 -9.82 -16.09
CA LYS A 93 7.32 -10.46 -17.16
C LYS A 93 7.40 -9.58 -18.40
N ARG A 94 8.62 -9.30 -18.85
CA ARG A 94 8.91 -8.65 -20.14
C ARG A 94 8.81 -9.67 -21.27
N PHE A 95 8.29 -9.24 -22.42
CA PHE A 95 8.20 -10.05 -23.63
C PHE A 95 8.98 -9.37 -24.76
N ALA A 96 9.72 -10.18 -25.51
CA ALA A 96 10.42 -9.78 -26.72
C ALA A 96 10.11 -10.77 -27.86
N ASP A 97 10.20 -10.29 -29.09
CA ASP A 97 9.98 -11.03 -30.33
C ASP A 97 11.29 -11.53 -30.96
N ASP A 98 12.44 -11.00 -30.55
CA ASP A 98 13.77 -11.45 -30.97
C ASP A 98 14.48 -12.29 -29.90
N ARG A 99 15.22 -13.30 -30.36
CA ARG A 99 15.92 -14.26 -29.50
C ARG A 99 16.96 -13.61 -28.58
N ALA A 100 17.68 -12.59 -29.08
CA ALA A 100 18.74 -11.94 -28.32
C ALA A 100 18.19 -11.22 -27.08
N SER A 101 17.07 -10.51 -27.22
CA SER A 101 16.41 -9.82 -26.11
C SER A 101 15.79 -10.82 -25.11
N VAL A 102 15.26 -11.95 -25.59
CA VAL A 102 14.74 -13.01 -24.71
C VAL A 102 15.86 -13.63 -23.87
N GLU A 103 17.02 -13.91 -24.47
CA GLU A 103 18.19 -14.43 -23.75
C GLU A 103 18.71 -13.39 -22.75
N ALA A 104 18.81 -12.12 -23.14
CA ALA A 104 19.21 -11.03 -22.23
C ALA A 104 18.28 -10.91 -21.01
N PHE A 105 16.96 -10.91 -21.22
CA PHE A 105 16.01 -10.81 -20.10
C PHE A 105 16.01 -12.04 -19.18
N ALA A 106 16.42 -13.22 -19.69
CA ALA A 106 16.55 -14.43 -18.88
C ALA A 106 17.80 -14.41 -17.99
N ASP A 107 18.84 -13.69 -18.40
CA ASP A 107 20.08 -13.53 -17.65
C ASP A 107 20.03 -12.35 -16.66
N ASP A 108 19.00 -11.50 -16.72
CA ASP A 108 18.83 -10.37 -15.80
C ASP A 108 18.70 -10.84 -14.34
N PRO A 109 19.35 -10.15 -13.39
CA PRO A 109 19.22 -10.46 -11.97
C PRO A 109 17.78 -10.29 -11.49
N THR A 110 17.35 -11.18 -10.59
CA THR A 110 16.00 -11.16 -10.06
C THR A 110 15.91 -10.26 -8.83
N VAL A 111 14.86 -9.44 -8.75
CA VAL A 111 14.60 -8.56 -7.60
C VAL A 111 13.22 -8.87 -7.01
N LEU A 112 13.19 -9.17 -5.71
CA LEU A 112 11.97 -9.21 -4.91
C LEU A 112 11.80 -7.89 -4.17
N VAL A 113 10.77 -7.14 -4.52
CA VAL A 113 10.32 -5.94 -3.80
C VAL A 113 9.28 -6.36 -2.76
N VAL A 114 9.61 -6.21 -1.47
CA VAL A 114 8.67 -6.44 -0.38
C VAL A 114 8.03 -5.11 -0.01
N ALA A 115 6.81 -4.92 -0.49
CA ALA A 115 6.00 -3.74 -0.25
C ALA A 115 5.43 -3.73 1.18
N PRO A 116 5.19 -2.55 1.78
CA PRO A 116 4.48 -2.43 3.05
C PRO A 116 3.16 -3.22 3.03
N LEU A 117 2.93 -4.01 4.07
CA LEU A 117 1.60 -4.55 4.37
C LEU A 117 0.68 -3.43 4.84
N SER A 118 1.28 -2.54 5.62
CA SER A 118 0.60 -1.44 6.26
C SER A 118 0.83 -0.15 5.46
N GLY A 119 -0.17 0.24 4.67
CA GLY A 119 -0.21 1.56 4.07
C GLY A 119 -0.28 1.44 2.57
N HIS A 120 -1.52 1.44 2.06
CA HIS A 120 -1.85 1.38 0.64
C HIS A 120 -1.34 0.15 -0.14
N HIS A 121 -1.94 0.00 -1.31
CA HIS A 121 -1.67 -1.02 -2.30
C HIS A 121 -0.21 -0.99 -2.77
N ALA A 122 0.37 -2.17 -3.10
CA ALA A 122 1.74 -2.30 -3.61
C ALA A 122 2.04 -1.39 -4.83
N THR A 123 1.00 -0.90 -5.50
CA THR A 123 1.07 0.13 -6.55
C THR A 123 1.68 1.47 -6.13
N LEU A 124 1.89 1.73 -4.83
CA LEU A 124 2.72 2.87 -4.42
C LEU A 124 4.16 2.73 -4.93
N LEU A 125 4.65 1.51 -5.05
CA LEU A 125 5.99 1.20 -5.58
C LEU A 125 5.95 1.00 -7.10
N ARG A 126 4.89 1.42 -7.79
CA ARG A 126 4.76 1.28 -9.25
C ARG A 126 5.92 1.90 -10.00
N ASP A 127 6.34 3.10 -9.63
CA ASP A 127 7.47 3.76 -10.28
C ASP A 127 8.78 3.03 -10.01
N THR A 128 8.96 2.51 -8.78
CA THR A 128 10.10 1.64 -8.45
C THR A 128 10.11 0.38 -9.31
N VAL A 129 8.98 -0.32 -9.44
CA VAL A 129 8.84 -1.52 -10.29
C VAL A 129 9.14 -1.16 -11.75
N ARG A 130 8.57 -0.07 -12.27
CA ARG A 130 8.80 0.40 -13.64
C ARG A 130 10.27 0.71 -13.91
N THR A 131 10.98 1.30 -12.95
CA THR A 131 12.41 1.59 -13.07
C THR A 131 13.24 0.31 -13.04
N LEU A 132 12.98 -0.61 -12.11
CA LEU A 132 13.71 -1.88 -11.97
C LEU A 132 13.51 -2.81 -13.18
N LEU A 133 12.35 -2.76 -13.83
CA LEU A 133 12.08 -3.58 -15.01
C LEU A 133 13.01 -3.27 -16.20
N ARG A 134 13.80 -2.19 -16.15
CA ARG A 134 14.73 -1.87 -17.24
C ARG A 134 15.91 -2.84 -17.30
N ASP A 135 16.30 -3.39 -16.16
CA ASP A 135 17.56 -4.13 -15.96
C ASP A 135 17.41 -5.33 -15.01
N HIS A 136 16.21 -5.65 -14.55
CA HIS A 136 15.94 -6.74 -13.61
C HIS A 136 14.67 -7.52 -13.96
N ASP A 137 14.62 -8.78 -13.52
CA ASP A 137 13.38 -9.55 -13.43
C ASP A 137 12.67 -9.27 -12.09
N VAL A 138 11.45 -8.70 -12.12
CA VAL A 138 10.88 -8.04 -10.93
C VAL A 138 9.68 -8.80 -10.37
N TYR A 139 9.78 -9.14 -9.09
CA TYR A 139 8.70 -9.63 -8.25
C TYR A 139 8.31 -8.58 -7.20
N ILE A 140 7.04 -8.53 -6.81
CA ILE A 140 6.57 -7.69 -5.72
C ILE A 140 5.50 -8.37 -4.87
N THR A 141 5.57 -8.19 -3.55
CA THR A 141 4.51 -8.63 -2.65
C THR A 141 3.31 -7.70 -2.72
N ASP A 142 2.13 -8.27 -2.94
CA ASP A 142 0.87 -7.54 -3.00
C ASP A 142 -0.10 -8.04 -1.93
N TRP A 143 -0.09 -7.34 -0.79
CA TRP A 143 -0.88 -7.70 0.39
C TRP A 143 -2.39 -7.54 0.15
N VAL A 144 -3.15 -8.50 0.66
CA VAL A 144 -4.62 -8.51 0.64
C VAL A 144 -5.13 -7.83 1.90
N ASP A 145 -6.13 -6.96 1.74
CA ASP A 145 -6.82 -6.36 2.88
C ASP A 145 -7.38 -7.47 3.77
N ALA A 146 -6.94 -7.52 5.03
CA ALA A 146 -7.30 -8.57 5.97
C ALA A 146 -8.82 -8.67 6.21
N ARG A 147 -9.59 -7.59 6.00
CA ARG A 147 -11.07 -7.66 6.08
C ARG A 147 -11.68 -8.53 4.96
N MET A 148 -10.98 -8.65 3.83
CA MET A 148 -11.40 -9.44 2.68
C MET A 148 -10.92 -10.89 2.74
N VAL A 149 -10.07 -11.25 3.71
CA VAL A 149 -9.59 -12.63 3.90
C VAL A 149 -10.56 -13.38 4.82
N PRO A 150 -11.13 -14.53 4.39
CA PRO A 150 -12.06 -15.30 5.21
C PRO A 150 -11.53 -15.61 6.61
N ALA A 151 -12.40 -15.60 7.63
CA ALA A 151 -12.01 -15.90 9.01
C ALA A 151 -11.42 -17.31 9.18
N GLY A 152 -11.82 -18.26 8.32
CA GLY A 152 -11.31 -19.64 8.32
C GLY A 152 -9.84 -19.78 7.91
N GLU A 153 -9.24 -18.76 7.28
CA GLU A 153 -7.82 -18.75 6.90
C GLU A 153 -6.86 -18.53 8.09
N GLY A 154 -7.39 -18.51 9.32
CA GLY A 154 -6.58 -18.32 10.53
C GLY A 154 -6.09 -16.88 10.72
N PRO A 155 -5.41 -16.57 11.84
CA PRO A 155 -4.82 -15.26 12.08
C PRO A 155 -3.64 -14.97 11.13
N PHE A 156 -3.13 -13.73 11.17
CA PHE A 156 -1.90 -13.36 10.46
C PHE A 156 -1.05 -12.49 11.39
N HIS A 157 0.05 -13.06 11.86
CA HIS A 157 0.97 -12.46 12.81
C HIS A 157 2.30 -12.11 12.14
N LEU A 158 3.27 -11.66 12.94
CA LEU A 158 4.60 -11.30 12.44
C LEU A 158 5.37 -12.52 11.91
N ASP A 159 5.28 -13.67 12.58
CA ASP A 159 5.87 -14.93 12.14
C ASP A 159 5.27 -15.41 10.82
N ASP A 160 3.96 -15.25 10.61
CA ASP A 160 3.32 -15.55 9.31
C ASP A 160 3.88 -14.67 8.18
N TYR A 161 4.12 -13.38 8.45
CA TYR A 161 4.79 -12.48 7.51
C TYR A 161 6.18 -13.01 7.16
N VAL A 162 7.00 -13.29 8.17
CA VAL A 162 8.36 -13.80 8.02
C VAL A 162 8.34 -15.08 7.17
N LEU A 163 7.46 -16.03 7.49
CA LEU A 163 7.31 -17.29 6.76
C LEU A 163 6.90 -17.06 5.29
N TYR A 164 6.02 -16.11 5.00
CA TYR A 164 5.66 -15.77 3.62
C TYR A 164 6.85 -15.23 2.84
N VAL A 165 7.67 -14.36 3.44
CA VAL A 165 8.89 -13.85 2.80
C VAL A 165 9.87 -14.97 2.52
N GLU A 166 10.11 -15.87 3.49
CA GLU A 166 10.97 -17.04 3.25
C GLU A 166 10.44 -17.91 2.11
N GLU A 167 9.14 -18.16 2.06
CA GLU A 167 8.52 -18.94 0.99
C GLU A 167 8.61 -18.27 -0.38
N PHE A 168 8.45 -16.94 -0.46
CA PHE A 168 8.66 -16.21 -1.70
C PHE A 168 10.11 -16.28 -2.17
N ILE A 169 11.08 -16.16 -1.25
CA ILE A 169 12.50 -16.33 -1.56
C ILE A 169 12.78 -17.75 -2.08
N ARG A 170 12.24 -18.78 -1.42
CA ARG A 170 12.38 -20.19 -1.86
C ARG A 170 11.73 -20.44 -3.21
N HIS A 171 10.55 -19.84 -3.45
CA HIS A 171 9.81 -19.98 -4.70
C HIS A 171 10.55 -19.35 -5.88
N ILE A 172 11.13 -18.15 -5.69
CA ILE A 172 11.90 -17.45 -6.72
C ILE A 172 13.26 -18.13 -6.95
N GLY A 173 13.89 -18.60 -5.86
CA GLY A 173 15.26 -19.14 -5.86
C GLY A 173 16.27 -18.06 -5.48
N ALA A 174 17.21 -18.40 -4.61
CA ALA A 174 18.11 -17.42 -3.99
C ALA A 174 19.38 -17.11 -4.79
N GLU A 175 19.73 -17.92 -5.79
CA GLU A 175 21.04 -17.90 -6.46
C GLU A 175 21.39 -16.54 -7.09
N GLN A 176 20.41 -15.89 -7.70
CA GLN A 176 20.54 -14.58 -8.37
C GLN A 176 19.56 -13.53 -7.80
N LEU A 177 19.00 -13.80 -6.61
CA LEU A 177 17.96 -12.95 -6.03
C LEU A 177 18.56 -11.80 -5.22
N HIS A 178 18.03 -10.61 -5.43
CA HIS A 178 18.20 -9.43 -4.60
C HIS A 178 16.87 -9.08 -3.94
N VAL A 179 16.89 -8.68 -2.67
CA VAL A 179 15.67 -8.31 -1.95
C VAL A 179 15.69 -6.83 -1.60
N ILE A 180 14.61 -6.12 -1.88
CA ILE A 180 14.38 -4.74 -1.49
C ILE A 180 13.16 -4.70 -0.57
N SER A 181 13.33 -4.20 0.65
CA SER A 181 12.25 -3.99 1.61
C SER A 181 12.06 -2.49 1.87
N VAL A 182 10.81 -2.03 1.93
CA VAL A 182 10.51 -0.59 2.00
C VAL A 182 9.59 -0.27 3.17
N CYS A 183 10.06 0.53 4.12
CA CYS A 183 9.33 0.95 5.33
C CYS A 183 9.07 -0.22 6.29
N GLN A 184 7.80 -0.54 6.59
CA GLN A 184 7.39 -1.56 7.55
C GLN A 184 8.00 -2.98 7.35
N PRO A 185 8.24 -3.49 6.12
CA PRO A 185 8.81 -4.81 5.89
C PRO A 185 10.29 -4.99 6.26
N THR A 186 11.04 -3.93 6.58
CA THR A 186 12.49 -4.07 6.81
C THR A 186 12.80 -5.05 7.93
N VAL A 187 12.05 -5.01 9.03
CA VAL A 187 12.20 -5.93 10.16
C VAL A 187 11.82 -7.38 9.81
N PRO A 188 10.62 -7.69 9.29
CA PRO A 188 10.28 -9.08 8.95
C PRO A 188 11.15 -9.67 7.83
N VAL A 189 11.58 -8.87 6.86
CA VAL A 189 12.50 -9.35 5.81
C VAL A 189 13.88 -9.66 6.38
N LEU A 190 14.41 -8.79 7.25
CA LEU A 190 15.67 -9.06 7.95
C LEU A 190 15.57 -10.35 8.78
N ALA A 191 14.46 -10.55 9.49
CA ALA A 191 14.20 -11.76 10.26
C ALA A 191 14.16 -13.01 9.36
N ALA A 192 13.42 -12.97 8.24
CA ALA A 192 13.30 -14.08 7.29
C ALA A 192 14.66 -14.51 6.76
N VAL A 193 15.46 -13.57 6.23
CA VAL A 193 16.79 -13.89 5.68
C VAL A 193 17.73 -14.40 6.79
N SER A 194 17.67 -13.83 8.00
CA SER A 194 18.49 -14.26 9.13
C SER A 194 18.15 -15.69 9.57
N LEU A 195 16.86 -16.03 9.60
CA LEU A 195 16.40 -17.37 9.97
C LEU A 195 16.74 -18.42 8.89
N MET A 196 16.63 -18.06 7.61
CA MET A 196 17.10 -18.90 6.51
C MET A 196 18.60 -19.17 6.62
N ALA A 197 19.41 -18.13 6.85
CA ALA A 197 20.85 -18.27 7.07
C ALA A 197 21.18 -19.17 8.26
N ALA A 198 20.48 -18.98 9.39
CA ALA A 198 20.68 -19.78 10.60
C ALA A 198 20.37 -21.27 10.40
N ARG A 199 19.49 -21.61 9.45
CA ARG A 199 19.16 -23.00 9.06
C ARG A 199 20.08 -23.55 7.96
N GLY A 200 21.05 -22.78 7.47
CA GLY A 200 21.94 -23.18 6.38
C GLY A 200 21.28 -23.20 5.00
N GLU A 201 20.16 -22.49 4.83
CA GLU A 201 19.49 -22.38 3.55
C GLU A 201 20.19 -21.36 2.63
N ALA A 202 19.97 -21.48 1.32
CA ALA A 202 20.43 -20.47 0.38
C ALA A 202 19.72 -19.13 0.63
N THR A 203 20.49 -18.05 0.72
CA THR A 203 20.00 -16.69 0.98
C THR A 203 20.19 -15.77 -0.23
N PRO A 204 19.38 -14.70 -0.36
CA PRO A 204 19.56 -13.72 -1.42
C PRO A 204 20.99 -13.14 -1.46
N ARG A 205 21.43 -12.72 -2.65
CA ARG A 205 22.74 -12.10 -2.88
C ARG A 205 22.89 -10.74 -2.21
N SER A 206 21.81 -9.98 -2.09
CA SER A 206 21.80 -8.76 -1.31
C SER A 206 20.45 -8.52 -0.65
N LEU A 207 20.49 -7.76 0.44
CA LEU A 207 19.33 -7.26 1.16
C LEU A 207 19.43 -5.74 1.27
N VAL A 208 18.51 -5.03 0.63
CA VAL A 208 18.36 -3.58 0.69
C VAL A 208 17.16 -3.25 1.56
N MET A 209 17.36 -2.39 2.55
CA MET A 209 16.33 -1.97 3.51
C MET A 209 16.17 -0.45 3.42
N MET A 210 15.01 0.02 2.98
CA MET A 210 14.75 1.43 2.71
C MET A 210 13.74 1.99 3.71
N GLY A 211 14.14 3.00 4.50
CA GLY A 211 13.21 3.84 5.26
C GLY A 211 12.43 3.13 6.38
N GLY A 212 12.87 1.96 6.83
CA GLY A 212 12.29 1.24 7.97
C GLY A 212 13.25 1.19 9.17
N PRO A 213 12.79 1.46 10.40
CA PRO A 213 13.66 1.45 11.58
C PRO A 213 14.05 0.01 11.95
N ILE A 214 15.34 -0.22 12.25
CA ILE A 214 15.86 -1.51 12.72
C ILE A 214 16.09 -1.45 14.23
N ASP A 215 16.98 -0.55 14.69
CA ASP A 215 17.11 -0.23 16.11
C ASP A 215 16.35 1.05 16.42
N THR A 216 15.19 0.89 17.05
CA THR A 216 14.31 2.01 17.39
C THR A 216 14.82 2.87 18.55
N ARG A 217 15.95 2.50 19.18
CA ARG A 217 16.55 3.26 20.29
C ARG A 217 17.48 4.38 19.82
N GLU A 218 18.11 4.22 18.66
CA GLU A 218 19.16 5.13 18.19
C GLU A 218 18.59 6.41 17.55
N ASN A 219 17.38 6.37 16.99
CA ASN A 219 16.67 7.53 16.44
C ASN A 219 15.16 7.39 16.64
N PRO A 220 14.67 7.54 17.88
CA PRO A 220 13.26 7.33 18.19
C PRO A 220 12.39 8.40 17.51
N THR A 221 11.29 7.94 16.92
CA THR A 221 10.21 8.80 16.44
C THR A 221 9.08 8.85 17.47
N LYS A 222 8.11 9.75 17.30
CA LYS A 222 6.91 9.80 18.16
C LYS A 222 6.10 8.50 18.17
N VAL A 223 6.20 7.70 17.10
CA VAL A 223 5.61 6.35 17.04
C VAL A 223 6.32 5.44 18.04
N ASN A 224 7.65 5.55 18.16
CA ASN A 224 8.45 4.79 19.11
C ASN A 224 8.14 5.22 20.56
N ASP A 225 7.95 6.50 20.82
CA ASP A 225 7.57 6.98 22.14
C ASP A 225 6.26 6.35 22.61
N LEU A 226 5.22 6.33 21.75
CA LEU A 226 3.96 5.68 22.09
C LEU A 226 4.16 4.20 22.42
N ALA A 227 4.99 3.49 21.64
CA ALA A 227 5.32 2.07 21.85
C ALA A 227 6.07 1.82 23.17
N VAL A 228 6.93 2.74 23.60
CA VAL A 228 7.66 2.64 24.88
C VAL A 228 6.76 2.93 26.08
N TYR A 229 5.86 3.92 25.98
CA TYR A 229 5.05 4.38 27.11
C TYR A 229 3.77 3.58 27.33
N LYS A 230 3.30 2.82 26.34
CA LYS A 230 2.07 2.03 26.46
C LYS A 230 2.38 0.53 26.56
N PRO A 231 1.75 -0.18 27.51
CA PRO A 231 1.89 -1.63 27.58
C PRO A 231 1.16 -2.32 26.42
N MET A 232 1.56 -3.54 26.06
CA MET A 232 0.99 -4.29 24.92
C MET A 232 -0.55 -4.39 24.96
N TRP A 233 -1.13 -4.68 26.12
CA TRP A 233 -2.60 -4.78 26.28
C TRP A 233 -3.34 -3.50 25.88
N TRP A 234 -2.68 -2.33 25.99
CA TRP A 234 -3.26 -1.06 25.58
C TRP A 234 -3.43 -1.02 24.06
N PHE A 235 -2.42 -1.45 23.31
CA PHE A 235 -2.51 -1.57 21.85
C PHE A 235 -3.60 -2.56 21.43
N GLU A 236 -3.64 -3.73 22.06
CA GLU A 236 -4.65 -4.77 21.78
C GLU A 236 -6.09 -4.31 22.03
N SER A 237 -6.29 -3.51 23.07
CA SER A 237 -7.63 -3.01 23.45
C SER A 237 -8.06 -1.77 22.68
N GLN A 238 -7.13 -0.88 22.32
CA GLN A 238 -7.46 0.41 21.68
C GLN A 238 -7.39 0.35 20.15
N LEU A 239 -6.40 -0.35 19.61
CA LEU A 239 -6.08 -0.31 18.19
C LEU A 239 -6.64 -1.49 17.42
N ILE A 240 -6.81 -2.65 18.07
CA ILE A 240 -7.28 -3.86 17.40
C ILE A 240 -8.81 -3.99 17.54
N HIS A 241 -9.52 -4.03 16.42
CA HIS A 241 -10.98 -4.15 16.34
C HIS A 241 -11.39 -5.36 15.48
N PRO A 242 -12.54 -5.98 15.78
CA PRO A 242 -13.10 -7.02 14.92
C PRO A 242 -13.62 -6.43 13.61
N VAL A 243 -13.36 -7.12 12.50
CA VAL A 243 -13.96 -6.85 11.20
C VAL A 243 -15.49 -7.02 11.28
N PRO A 244 -16.29 -6.08 10.74
CA PRO A 244 -17.75 -6.16 10.82
C PRO A 244 -18.34 -7.20 9.87
N ALA A 245 -19.61 -7.55 10.11
CA ALA A 245 -20.34 -8.63 9.45
C ALA A 245 -20.38 -8.64 7.91
N PRO A 246 -20.42 -7.51 7.16
CA PRO A 246 -20.59 -7.59 5.71
C PRO A 246 -19.34 -8.08 4.97
N TYR A 247 -18.19 -8.20 5.64
CA TYR A 247 -16.94 -8.61 5.00
C TYR A 247 -16.62 -10.09 5.23
N PRO A 248 -15.92 -10.77 4.29
CA PRO A 248 -15.51 -12.17 4.46
C PRO A 248 -14.71 -12.46 5.74
N GLY A 249 -13.91 -11.49 6.19
CA GLY A 249 -13.12 -11.59 7.41
C GLY A 249 -13.88 -11.28 8.70
N ALA A 250 -15.22 -11.22 8.69
CA ALA A 250 -16.03 -10.87 9.86
C ALA A 250 -15.56 -11.57 11.15
N GLY A 251 -15.39 -10.79 12.22
CA GLY A 251 -14.88 -11.26 13.52
C GLY A 251 -13.35 -11.30 13.65
N ARG A 252 -12.60 -11.25 12.54
CA ARG A 252 -11.13 -11.17 12.55
C ARG A 252 -10.67 -9.92 13.29
N ARG A 253 -9.68 -10.06 14.16
CA ARG A 253 -9.02 -8.95 14.85
C ARG A 253 -8.03 -8.29 13.89
N VAL A 254 -8.24 -7.02 13.57
CA VAL A 254 -7.37 -6.22 12.71
C VAL A 254 -7.16 -4.86 13.37
N TYR A 255 -6.07 -4.17 13.07
CA TYR A 255 -5.99 -2.74 13.36
C TYR A 255 -6.55 -2.01 12.13
N PRO A 256 -7.65 -1.24 12.26
CA PRO A 256 -8.28 -0.63 11.11
C PRO A 256 -7.51 0.56 10.56
N GLY A 257 -7.46 0.67 9.23
CA GLY A 257 -6.74 1.71 8.52
C GLY A 257 -7.01 3.17 8.92
N PHE A 258 -8.24 3.48 9.32
CA PHE A 258 -8.64 4.82 9.73
C PHE A 258 -8.06 5.22 11.10
N LEU A 259 -7.92 4.28 12.04
CA LEU A 259 -7.26 4.56 13.33
C LEU A 259 -5.76 4.83 13.13
N GLN A 260 -5.19 4.19 12.14
CA GLN A 260 -3.78 4.28 11.81
C GLN A 260 -3.43 5.61 11.17
N HIS A 261 -4.30 6.06 10.26
CA HIS A 261 -4.25 7.40 9.70
C HIS A 261 -4.38 8.46 10.80
N MET A 262 -5.38 8.34 11.68
CA MET A 262 -5.56 9.27 12.79
C MET A 262 -4.35 9.28 13.75
N GLY A 263 -3.76 8.12 14.04
CA GLY A 263 -2.53 8.02 14.82
C GLY A 263 -1.36 8.75 14.18
N PHE A 264 -1.15 8.58 12.87
CA PHE A 264 -0.08 9.26 12.13
C PHE A 264 -0.26 10.79 12.10
N VAL A 265 -1.49 11.25 11.83
CA VAL A 265 -1.85 12.68 11.81
C VAL A 265 -1.70 13.31 13.20
N ALA A 266 -2.15 12.63 14.26
CA ALA A 266 -2.02 13.10 15.64
C ALA A 266 -0.56 13.15 16.13
N MET A 267 0.32 12.32 15.55
CA MET A 267 1.75 12.32 15.89
C MET A 267 2.53 13.42 15.15
N ASN A 268 2.05 13.99 14.03
CA ASN A 268 2.75 15.04 13.26
C ASN A 268 1.91 16.31 12.96
N PRO A 269 1.24 16.94 13.93
CA PRO A 269 0.29 18.03 13.69
C PRO A 269 0.92 19.29 13.05
N GLU A 270 2.15 19.65 13.44
CA GLU A 270 2.85 20.86 12.97
C GLU A 270 3.27 20.78 11.49
N ARG A 271 3.68 19.60 11.01
CA ARG A 271 4.05 19.36 9.60
C ARG A 271 2.84 19.40 8.67
N HIS A 272 1.66 19.03 9.16
CA HIS A 272 0.42 19.07 8.37
C HIS A 272 -0.13 20.50 8.22
N PHE A 273 -0.05 21.34 9.26
CA PHE A 273 -0.50 22.74 9.19
C PHE A 273 0.32 23.59 8.21
N GLN A 274 1.65 23.40 8.16
CA GLN A 274 2.54 24.16 7.26
C GLN A 274 2.29 23.82 5.78
N SER A 275 2.06 22.53 5.48
CA SER A 275 1.75 22.07 4.12
C SER A 275 0.39 22.54 3.57
N HIS A 276 -0.57 22.87 4.45
CA HIS A 276 -1.83 23.50 4.03
C HIS A 276 -1.69 25.02 3.82
N TYR A 277 -0.79 25.69 4.53
CA TYR A 277 -0.54 27.13 4.40
C TYR A 277 0.24 27.46 3.12
N GLU A 278 1.26 26.69 2.76
CA GLU A 278 2.06 26.88 1.54
C GLU A 278 1.27 26.57 0.25
N PHE A 279 0.30 25.66 0.30
CA PHE A 279 -0.62 25.38 -0.81
C PHE A 279 -1.55 26.58 -1.10
N TYR A 280 -1.87 27.37 -0.08
CA TYR A 280 -2.77 28.52 -0.20
C TYR A 280 -2.07 29.79 -0.70
N GLU A 281 -0.77 29.97 -0.41
CA GLU A 281 -0.05 31.20 -0.77
C GLU A 281 0.68 31.18 -2.13
N HIS A 282 1.12 30.01 -2.64
CA HIS A 282 2.08 30.02 -3.76
C HIS A 282 1.72 29.24 -5.02
N GLY A 283 0.68 28.38 -5.05
CA GLY A 283 0.23 27.75 -6.31
C GLY A 283 1.34 27.03 -7.12
N VAL A 284 2.44 26.61 -6.49
CA VAL A 284 3.55 25.87 -7.10
C VAL A 284 3.49 24.43 -6.62
N VAL A 285 3.32 23.50 -7.56
CA VAL A 285 3.36 22.06 -7.33
C VAL A 285 4.82 21.62 -7.25
N PHE A 286 5.39 21.58 -6.05
CA PHE A 286 6.64 20.86 -5.78
C PHE A 286 6.54 20.04 -4.48
N VAL A 287 6.51 18.72 -4.66
CA VAL A 287 7.05 17.65 -3.79
C VAL A 287 6.86 17.83 -2.27
N VAL A 288 5.60 17.97 -1.81
CA VAL A 288 5.20 17.72 -0.41
C VAL A 288 4.03 16.72 -0.33
N GLU A 289 3.60 16.19 -1.49
CA GLU A 289 2.42 15.33 -1.62
C GLU A 289 2.62 13.89 -1.11
N ALA A 290 3.84 13.52 -0.76
CA ALA A 290 4.12 12.19 -0.21
C ALA A 290 3.50 12.01 1.18
N THR A 291 3.38 13.07 2.00
CA THR A 291 3.03 12.93 3.43
C THR A 291 1.53 12.89 3.74
N MET A 292 0.68 13.31 2.80
CA MET A 292 -0.78 13.42 3.03
C MET A 292 -1.59 12.19 2.62
N ARG A 293 -0.98 11.19 1.97
CA ARG A 293 -1.69 10.02 1.42
C ARG A 293 -1.57 8.76 2.29
N PHE A 294 -1.24 8.87 3.57
CA PHE A 294 -0.88 7.71 4.39
C PHE A 294 -2.05 7.12 5.17
N GLY A 295 -2.76 6.19 4.56
CA GLY A 295 -3.78 5.35 5.20
C GLY A 295 -3.32 3.90 5.30
N VAL A 296 -3.40 3.37 6.53
CA VAL A 296 -3.29 1.96 6.99
C VAL A 296 -1.95 1.47 7.59
N LEU A 297 -1.47 1.99 8.74
CA LEU A 297 -0.43 1.36 9.60
C LEU A 297 -0.88 0.30 10.66
N HIS A 298 -0.90 -0.99 10.29
CA HIS A 298 -0.84 -2.24 11.11
C HIS A 298 -2.09 -2.97 11.56
#